data_AF-A0A8H7MYK9-F1
#
_entry.id   AF-A0A8H7MYK9-F1
#
_cell.length_a   1.000
_cell.length_b   1.000
_cell.length_c   1.000
_cell.angle_alpha   90.00
_cell.angle_beta   90.00
_cell.angle_gamma   90.00
#
_symmetry.space_group_name_H-M   'P 1'
#
loop_
_entity.id
_entity.type
_entity.pdbx_description
1 polymer ?
#
loop_
_entity_poly.entity_id
_entity_poly.type
_entity_poly.pdbx_seq_one_letter_code
_entity_poly.pdbx_strand_id
1 'polypeptide(L)'
;MAVIYIDEEKGIDAQDTAGTEAAPFKSLPEAFYRHGAELEYQVKKSGEEEFKPAAKAALKKAVNYVAQQKKKLEAAAKRAEKEAQEEAARAAVLEEAKNIKITDDPALPKPVSILLDETDPAKIGTLRKSKDEPSEGVVRVSVQGRVNRVAKQGGLIFVTIRRGLSLMQCLLSGQLSKTYDALTLNRETAIEIIGELWEVPSHAHAPLDRELHADYFRIIAAAPGGDDAFTNQVPVDGDTQTLLNLRHLTLRHEKPAAIMFVRDVVESAFHTVYKELNCRKVTTGPCPDSGRGRLYPVQVRLLRRDLLPDPVESAIPGDCSPCSW
;
A
#
# COMPACT_ATOMS: atom_id res chain seq x y z
N MET A 1 27.38 -28.62 45.49
CA MET A 1 27.45 -27.96 44.17
C MET A 1 26.47 -28.70 43.28
N ALA A 2 25.50 -28.02 42.66
CA ALA A 2 24.50 -28.71 41.84
C ALA A 2 25.14 -29.17 40.52
N VAL A 3 24.99 -30.45 40.18
CA VAL A 3 25.51 -31.02 38.95
C VAL A 3 24.39 -31.03 37.92
N ILE A 4 24.65 -30.52 36.72
CA ILE A 4 23.69 -30.53 35.61
C ILE A 4 24.07 -31.61 34.62
N TYR A 5 23.11 -32.48 34.32
CA TYR A 5 23.28 -33.61 33.42
C TYR A 5 22.78 -33.25 32.01
N ILE A 6 23.60 -33.55 31.02
CA ILE A 6 23.33 -33.33 29.60
C ILE A 6 23.38 -34.68 28.90
N ASP A 7 22.30 -35.05 28.22
CA ASP A 7 22.16 -36.27 27.43
C ASP A 7 21.74 -35.88 26.01
N GLU A 8 22.63 -36.10 25.05
CA GLU A 8 22.42 -35.72 23.65
C GLU A 8 21.31 -36.54 22.96
N GLU A 9 20.94 -37.72 23.49
CA GLU A 9 19.93 -38.61 22.91
C GLU A 9 18.54 -38.47 23.55
N LYS A 10 18.47 -38.36 24.88
CA LYS A 10 17.20 -38.37 25.64
C LYS A 10 16.79 -37.01 26.22
N GLY A 11 17.64 -35.99 26.09
CA GLY A 11 17.38 -34.67 26.68
C GLY A 11 16.30 -33.86 25.98
N ILE A 12 15.66 -32.95 26.73
CA ILE A 12 14.67 -32.00 26.22
C ILE A 12 15.06 -30.57 26.61
N ASP A 13 15.21 -29.72 25.60
CA ASP A 13 15.56 -28.31 25.69
C ASP A 13 14.30 -27.42 25.88
N ALA A 14 13.41 -27.76 26.82
CA ALA A 14 12.19 -26.97 27.14
C ALA A 14 12.47 -25.98 28.28
N GLN A 15 11.75 -24.86 28.39
CA GLN A 15 12.01 -23.80 29.40
C GLN A 15 11.95 -24.29 30.86
N ASP A 16 11.15 -25.33 31.13
CA ASP A 16 10.89 -25.87 32.48
C ASP A 16 11.79 -27.06 32.88
N THR A 17 12.78 -27.45 32.07
CA THR A 17 13.62 -28.60 32.39
C THR A 17 14.58 -28.29 33.55
N ALA A 18 14.52 -29.09 34.63
CA ALA A 18 15.29 -28.87 35.86
C ALA A 18 16.78 -29.30 35.78
N GLY A 19 17.19 -30.03 34.74
CA GLY A 19 18.60 -30.42 34.53
C GLY A 19 19.12 -31.53 35.46
N THR A 20 18.23 -32.31 36.08
CA THR A 20 18.53 -33.45 36.95
C THR A 20 18.73 -34.75 36.16
N GLU A 21 19.31 -35.80 36.75
CA GLU A 21 19.52 -37.13 36.10
C GLU A 21 18.27 -37.71 35.41
N ALA A 22 17.07 -37.43 35.96
CA ALA A 22 15.80 -37.88 35.41
C ALA A 22 15.25 -37.01 34.25
N ALA A 23 15.76 -35.79 34.08
CA ALA A 23 15.35 -34.83 33.05
C ALA A 23 16.55 -34.01 32.55
N PRO A 24 17.46 -34.63 31.79
CA PRO A 24 18.67 -33.98 31.30
C PRO A 24 18.39 -32.97 30.19
N PHE A 25 19.28 -31.99 30.04
CA PHE A 25 19.27 -31.09 28.89
C PHE A 25 19.80 -31.81 27.64
N LYS A 26 19.33 -31.42 26.46
CA LYS A 26 19.83 -31.96 25.19
C LYS A 26 21.08 -31.22 24.74
N SER A 27 21.16 -29.91 25.00
CA SER A 27 22.28 -29.09 24.56
C SER A 27 23.00 -28.36 25.71
N LEU A 28 24.32 -28.55 25.76
CA LEU A 28 25.24 -27.84 26.66
C LEU A 28 25.15 -26.31 26.58
N PRO A 29 25.07 -25.66 25.40
CA PRO A 29 24.97 -24.19 25.32
C PRO A 29 23.69 -23.62 25.92
N GLU A 30 22.56 -24.33 25.87
CA GLU A 30 21.30 -23.87 26.50
C GLU A 30 21.30 -24.08 28.02
N ALA A 31 21.82 -25.21 28.50
CA ALA A 31 22.01 -25.45 29.93
C ALA A 31 22.93 -24.39 30.57
N PHE A 32 23.98 -23.99 29.84
CA PHE A 32 24.92 -22.94 30.26
C PHE A 32 24.30 -21.53 30.22
N TYR A 33 23.37 -21.28 29.28
CA TYR A 33 22.62 -20.02 29.19
C TYR A 33 21.69 -19.81 30.39
N ARG A 34 21.10 -20.88 30.93
CA ARG A 34 20.11 -20.81 32.02
C ARG A 34 20.71 -20.84 33.41
N HIS A 35 21.73 -21.68 33.64
CA HIS A 35 22.25 -21.91 34.99
C HIS A 35 23.63 -21.28 35.25
N GLY A 36 24.30 -20.77 34.22
CA GLY A 36 25.56 -20.04 34.37
C GLY A 36 26.79 -20.91 34.66
N ALA A 37 27.96 -20.28 34.77
CA ALA A 37 29.26 -20.96 34.80
C ALA A 37 29.62 -21.61 36.15
N GLU A 38 28.76 -21.50 37.17
CA GLU A 38 29.07 -21.90 38.55
C GLU A 38 28.75 -23.37 38.86
N LEU A 39 28.16 -24.10 37.91
CA LEU A 39 27.74 -25.49 38.08
C LEU A 39 28.62 -26.47 37.28
N GLU A 40 28.77 -27.69 37.80
CA GLU A 40 29.49 -28.75 37.11
C GLU A 40 28.57 -29.41 36.08
N TYR A 41 29.00 -29.38 34.81
CA TYR A 41 28.27 -29.97 33.69
C TYR A 41 28.83 -31.34 33.37
N GLN A 42 27.98 -32.36 33.44
CA GLN A 42 28.31 -33.72 33.04
C GLN A 42 27.60 -34.08 31.74
N VAL A 43 28.36 -34.56 30.75
CA VAL A 43 27.87 -34.82 29.40
C VAL A 43 27.93 -36.30 29.10
N LYS A 44 26.82 -36.84 28.61
CA LYS A 44 26.73 -38.16 28.00
C LYS A 44 26.62 -38.00 26.48
N LYS A 45 27.62 -38.50 25.76
CA LYS A 45 27.63 -38.53 24.29
C LYS A 45 26.96 -39.79 23.76
N SER A 46 26.44 -39.73 22.55
CA SER A 46 25.81 -40.86 21.86
C SER A 46 26.70 -42.12 21.93
N GLY A 47 26.22 -43.17 22.62
CA GLY A 47 26.90 -44.46 22.73
C GLY A 47 27.86 -44.69 23.91
N GLU A 48 28.01 -43.75 24.86
CA GLU A 48 28.77 -43.97 26.10
C GLU A 48 27.84 -44.12 27.32
N GLU A 49 28.08 -45.08 28.21
CA GLU A 49 27.23 -45.34 29.39
C GLU A 49 27.52 -44.43 30.60
N GLU A 50 28.69 -43.76 30.62
CA GLU A 50 29.15 -42.96 31.76
C GLU A 50 29.17 -41.45 31.49
N PHE A 51 28.70 -40.68 32.47
CA PHE A 51 28.71 -39.23 32.47
C PHE A 51 30.13 -38.69 32.71
N LYS A 52 30.71 -38.01 31.72
CA LYS A 52 32.05 -37.40 31.84
C LYS A 52 31.95 -35.90 32.11
N PRO A 53 32.91 -35.32 32.87
CA PRO A 53 32.95 -33.87 33.05
C PRO A 53 33.15 -33.17 31.70
N ALA A 54 32.39 -32.11 31.46
CA ALA A 54 32.41 -31.37 30.21
C ALA A 54 33.83 -30.91 29.85
N ALA A 55 34.25 -31.20 28.61
CA ALA A 55 35.57 -30.79 28.12
C ALA A 55 35.73 -29.26 28.13
N LYS A 56 36.91 -28.76 28.56
CA LYS A 56 37.22 -27.31 28.63
C LYS A 56 36.97 -26.55 27.32
N ALA A 57 37.02 -27.22 26.17
CA ALA A 57 36.71 -26.64 24.86
C ALA A 57 35.20 -26.44 24.61
N ALA A 58 34.34 -27.31 25.15
CA ALA A 58 32.89 -27.21 25.04
C ALA A 58 32.32 -26.07 25.92
N LEU A 59 32.89 -25.90 27.12
CA LEU A 59 32.56 -24.79 28.03
C LEU A 59 32.88 -23.42 27.39
N LYS A 60 34.03 -23.28 26.71
CA LYS A 60 34.37 -22.04 25.97
C LYS A 60 33.38 -21.72 24.84
N LYS A 61 32.86 -22.73 24.12
CA LYS A 61 31.84 -22.54 23.09
C LYS A 61 30.49 -22.09 23.70
N ALA A 62 30.13 -22.65 24.85
CA ALA A 62 28.92 -22.27 25.57
C ALA A 62 29.00 -20.83 26.11
N VAL A 63 30.14 -20.42 26.69
CA VAL A 63 30.37 -19.02 27.12
C VAL A 63 30.21 -18.04 25.95
N ASN A 64 30.78 -18.35 24.79
CA ASN A 64 30.66 -17.51 23.60
C ASN A 64 29.21 -17.44 23.08
N TYR A 65 28.48 -18.56 23.12
CA TYR A 65 27.06 -18.62 22.76
C TYR A 65 26.20 -17.75 23.69
N VAL A 66 26.41 -17.82 25.01
CA VAL A 66 25.71 -16.99 25.99
C VAL A 66 26.02 -15.51 25.80
N ALA A 67 27.28 -15.16 25.58
CA ALA A 67 27.67 -13.77 25.30
C ALA A 67 27.02 -13.25 24.00
N GLN A 68 26.91 -14.09 22.97
CA GLN A 68 26.25 -13.76 21.71
C GLN A 68 24.72 -13.60 21.89
N GLN A 69 24.08 -14.45 22.69
CA GLN A 69 22.63 -14.35 22.96
C GLN A 69 22.29 -13.14 23.83
N LYS A 70 23.08 -12.85 24.87
CA LYS A 70 22.91 -11.63 25.69
C LYS A 70 23.04 -10.36 24.84
N LYS A 71 24.04 -10.30 23.96
CA LYS A 71 24.18 -9.18 23.00
C LYS A 71 23.00 -9.03 22.04
N LYS A 72 22.41 -10.15 21.57
CA LYS A 72 21.20 -10.12 20.72
C LYS A 72 19.98 -9.61 21.48
N LEU A 73 19.80 -10.05 22.72
CA LEU A 73 18.68 -9.62 23.58
C LEU A 73 18.81 -8.16 23.99
N GLU A 74 20.00 -7.69 24.37
CA GLU A 74 20.24 -6.28 24.66
C GLU A 74 20.05 -5.40 23.41
N ALA A 75 20.45 -5.87 22.23
CA ALA A 75 20.20 -5.16 20.97
C ALA A 75 18.71 -5.15 20.61
N ALA A 76 17.97 -6.22 20.87
CA ALA A 76 16.52 -6.29 20.66
C ALA A 76 15.76 -5.39 21.65
N ALA A 77 16.14 -5.41 22.93
CA ALA A 77 15.56 -4.56 23.96
C ALA A 77 15.80 -3.07 23.67
N LYS A 78 17.03 -2.69 23.28
CA LYS A 78 17.34 -1.31 22.87
C LYS A 78 16.62 -0.87 21.60
N ARG A 79 16.25 -1.79 20.70
CA ARG A 79 15.41 -1.49 19.54
C ARG A 79 13.97 -1.30 19.95
N ALA A 80 13.43 -2.19 20.77
CA ALA A 80 12.07 -2.11 21.28
C ALA A 80 11.84 -0.84 22.12
N GLU A 81 12.81 -0.44 22.97
CA GLU A 81 12.72 0.80 23.75
C GLU A 81 12.74 2.04 22.85
N LYS A 82 13.55 2.05 21.79
CA LYS A 82 13.57 3.14 20.81
C LYS A 82 12.28 3.20 20.00
N GLU A 83 11.78 2.06 19.54
CA GLU A 83 10.51 1.96 18.82
C GLU A 83 9.35 2.44 19.70
N ALA A 84 9.30 2.02 20.97
CA ALA A 84 8.28 2.48 21.91
C ALA A 84 8.36 3.98 22.22
N GLN A 85 9.58 4.55 22.35
CA GLN A 85 9.76 6.00 22.52
C GLN A 85 9.36 6.78 21.27
N GLU A 86 9.69 6.28 20.07
CA GLU A 86 9.26 6.88 18.80
C GLU A 86 7.75 6.79 18.60
N GLU A 87 7.12 5.69 18.99
CA GLU A 87 5.66 5.51 18.94
C GLU A 87 4.95 6.46 19.92
N ALA A 88 5.46 6.60 21.15
CA ALA A 88 4.92 7.54 22.12
C ALA A 88 5.06 9.01 21.63
N ALA A 89 6.21 9.36 21.05
CA ALA A 89 6.41 10.69 20.47
C ALA A 89 5.48 10.94 19.27
N ARG A 90 5.27 9.93 18.40
CA ARG A 90 4.31 10.02 17.29
C ARG A 90 2.88 10.17 17.80
N ALA A 91 2.48 9.43 18.83
CA ALA A 91 1.15 9.54 19.41
C ALA A 91 0.88 10.94 19.98
N ALA A 92 1.85 11.53 20.70
CA ALA A 92 1.74 12.89 21.21
C ALA A 92 1.55 13.92 20.08
N VAL A 93 2.34 13.82 19.01
CA VAL A 93 2.20 14.67 17.82
C VAL A 93 0.84 14.48 17.15
N LEU A 94 0.32 13.25 17.10
CA LEU A 94 -1.00 12.98 16.54
C LEU A 94 -2.14 13.59 17.36
N GLU A 95 -2.04 13.62 18.69
CA GLU A 95 -3.04 14.29 19.53
C GLU A 95 -3.00 15.81 19.36
N GLU A 96 -1.80 16.41 19.27
CA GLU A 96 -1.65 17.84 18.95
C GLU A 96 -2.25 18.17 17.57
N ALA A 97 -2.06 17.28 16.60
CA ALA A 97 -2.52 17.43 15.23
C ALA A 97 -4.04 17.39 15.07
N LYS A 98 -4.77 16.67 15.96
CA LYS A 98 -6.25 16.63 15.95
C LYS A 98 -6.88 17.96 16.32
N ASN A 99 -6.18 18.80 17.07
CA ASN A 99 -6.68 20.10 17.50
C ASN A 99 -6.63 21.14 16.37
N ILE A 100 -5.83 20.90 15.33
CA ILE A 100 -5.66 21.82 14.21
C ILE A 100 -6.77 21.55 13.19
N LYS A 101 -7.87 22.31 13.28
CA LYS A 101 -8.93 22.31 12.26
C LYS A 101 -8.58 23.34 11.18
N ILE A 102 -8.59 22.90 9.92
CA ILE A 102 -8.43 23.78 8.76
C ILE A 102 -9.83 24.15 8.27
N THR A 103 -10.05 25.44 8.02
CA THR A 103 -11.27 25.95 7.37
C THR A 103 -10.88 26.68 6.08
N ASP A 104 -11.72 26.58 5.05
CA ASP A 104 -11.52 27.37 3.83
C ASP A 104 -11.87 28.83 4.12
N ASP A 105 -10.95 29.74 3.82
CA ASP A 105 -11.14 31.16 4.07
C ASP A 105 -12.05 31.77 2.99
N PRO A 106 -13.26 32.26 3.34
CA PRO A 106 -14.21 32.80 2.37
C PRO A 106 -13.77 34.15 1.77
N ALA A 107 -12.69 34.74 2.29
CA ALA A 107 -12.10 35.99 1.79
C ALA A 107 -11.26 35.79 0.52
N LEU A 108 -10.81 34.56 0.24
CA LEU A 108 -10.02 34.22 -0.93
C LEU A 108 -10.92 34.02 -2.17
N PRO A 109 -10.40 34.23 -3.40
CA PRO A 109 -11.16 34.01 -4.61
C PRO A 109 -11.66 32.55 -4.69
N LYS A 110 -12.85 32.36 -5.29
CA LYS A 110 -13.41 31.02 -5.49
C LYS A 110 -12.49 30.21 -6.41
N PRO A 111 -12.16 28.96 -6.03
CA PRO A 111 -11.23 28.17 -6.79
C PRO A 111 -11.85 27.66 -8.09
N VAL A 112 -11.06 27.65 -9.17
CA VAL A 112 -11.44 27.07 -10.46
C VAL A 112 -11.04 25.59 -10.47
N SER A 113 -12.02 24.71 -10.71
CA SER A 113 -11.74 23.27 -10.82
C SER A 113 -11.02 22.97 -12.14
N ILE A 114 -9.83 22.39 -12.07
CA ILE A 114 -9.02 22.03 -13.26
C ILE A 114 -8.70 20.53 -13.28
N LEU A 115 -8.38 20.03 -14.48
CA LEU A 115 -7.73 18.72 -14.64
C LEU A 115 -6.22 18.85 -14.42
N LEU A 116 -5.55 17.73 -14.12
CA LEU A 116 -4.12 17.73 -13.78
C LEU A 116 -3.22 18.00 -15.00
N ASP A 117 -3.69 17.65 -16.19
CA ASP A 117 -3.06 17.82 -17.50
C ASP A 117 -3.50 19.09 -18.23
N GLU A 118 -4.38 19.89 -17.64
CA GLU A 118 -4.78 21.17 -18.21
C GLU A 118 -3.54 22.07 -18.38
N THR A 119 -3.34 22.62 -19.57
CA THR A 119 -2.25 23.57 -19.87
C THR A 119 -2.76 24.90 -20.44
N ASP A 120 -4.08 25.05 -20.57
CA ASP A 120 -4.71 26.26 -21.09
C ASP A 120 -4.39 27.49 -20.19
N PRO A 121 -3.67 28.51 -20.70
CA PRO A 121 -3.27 29.67 -19.90
C PRO A 121 -4.49 30.49 -19.42
N ALA A 122 -5.63 30.37 -20.11
CA ALA A 122 -6.88 31.02 -19.72
C ALA A 122 -7.50 30.44 -18.44
N LYS A 123 -7.25 29.16 -18.12
CA LYS A 123 -7.80 28.49 -16.93
C LYS A 123 -6.82 28.43 -15.77
N ILE A 124 -5.53 28.36 -16.08
CA ILE A 124 -4.43 28.22 -15.09
C ILE A 124 -3.92 29.58 -14.62
N GLY A 125 -4.06 30.62 -15.44
CA GLY A 125 -3.48 31.93 -15.15
C GLY A 125 -1.97 31.93 -15.29
N THR A 126 -1.33 32.93 -14.68
CA THR A 126 0.13 33.05 -14.60
C THR A 126 0.68 32.22 -13.43
N LEU A 127 1.76 31.49 -13.68
CA LEU A 127 2.46 30.75 -12.64
C LEU A 127 3.25 31.72 -11.75
N ARG A 128 3.22 31.50 -10.44
CA ARG A 128 3.95 32.34 -9.49
C ARG A 128 5.42 31.92 -9.44
N LYS A 129 6.35 32.87 -9.60
CA LYS A 129 7.81 32.61 -9.59
C LYS A 129 8.46 32.84 -8.23
N SER A 130 8.01 33.85 -7.49
CA SER A 130 8.52 34.19 -6.16
C SER A 130 7.41 34.72 -5.26
N LYS A 131 7.63 34.65 -3.94
CA LYS A 131 6.74 35.25 -2.91
C LYS A 131 6.61 36.77 -3.06
N ASP A 132 7.60 37.42 -3.66
CA ASP A 132 7.71 38.88 -3.74
C ASP A 132 7.10 39.48 -5.01
N GLU A 133 6.64 38.66 -5.97
CA GLU A 133 5.97 39.14 -7.19
C GLU A 133 4.47 39.40 -6.97
N PRO A 134 3.91 40.44 -7.61
CA PRO A 134 2.49 40.77 -7.49
C PRO A 134 1.63 39.60 -7.98
N SER A 135 0.54 39.32 -7.25
CA SER A 135 -0.44 38.26 -7.54
C SER A 135 -1.32 38.55 -8.77
N GLU A 136 -0.85 39.37 -9.71
CA GLU A 136 -1.61 39.76 -10.89
C GLU A 136 -1.65 38.58 -11.89
N GLY A 137 -2.85 37.97 -12.01
CA GLY A 137 -3.11 36.85 -12.92
C GLY A 137 -2.99 35.46 -12.29
N VAL A 138 -2.65 35.35 -11.01
CA VAL A 138 -2.61 34.06 -10.29
C VAL A 138 -4.03 33.59 -10.04
N VAL A 139 -4.38 32.43 -10.58
CA VAL A 139 -5.69 31.80 -10.38
C VAL A 139 -5.57 30.77 -9.26
N ARG A 140 -6.49 30.85 -8.29
CA ARG A 140 -6.65 29.80 -7.28
C ARG A 140 -7.36 28.61 -7.93
N VAL A 141 -6.75 27.45 -7.86
CA VAL A 141 -7.24 26.23 -8.52
C VAL A 141 -7.61 25.17 -7.50
N SER A 142 -8.65 24.39 -7.81
CA SER A 142 -9.00 23.17 -7.08
C SER A 142 -8.67 21.95 -7.94
N VAL A 143 -7.94 21.02 -7.35
CA VAL A 143 -7.49 19.79 -8.00
C VAL A 143 -7.94 18.60 -7.16
N GLN A 144 -8.60 17.65 -7.83
CA GLN A 144 -9.06 16.40 -7.23
C GLN A 144 -8.30 15.21 -7.81
N GLY A 145 -7.91 14.27 -6.95
CA GLY A 145 -7.34 13.01 -7.38
C GLY A 145 -7.01 12.07 -6.24
N ARG A 146 -6.21 11.05 -6.54
CA ARG A 146 -5.71 10.09 -5.55
C ARG A 146 -4.25 10.33 -5.26
N VAL A 147 -3.86 10.19 -4.00
CA VAL A 147 -2.47 10.29 -3.56
C VAL A 147 -1.66 9.13 -4.14
N ASN A 148 -0.72 9.42 -5.03
CA ASN A 148 0.18 8.41 -5.60
C ASN A 148 1.41 8.19 -4.72
N ARG A 149 2.02 9.30 -4.27
CA ARG A 149 3.23 9.32 -3.44
C ARG A 149 3.16 10.45 -2.42
N VAL A 150 3.69 10.19 -1.23
CA VAL A 150 3.84 11.17 -0.14
C VAL A 150 5.30 11.18 0.28
N ALA A 151 5.90 12.37 0.37
CA ALA A 151 7.24 12.56 0.89
C ALA A 151 7.21 13.66 1.97
N LYS A 152 7.69 13.34 3.16
CA LYS A 152 7.72 14.26 4.31
C LYS A 152 9.17 14.71 4.54
N GLN A 153 9.43 16.00 4.47
CA GLN A 153 10.78 16.57 4.62
C GLN A 153 10.73 17.82 5.50
N GLY A 154 11.35 17.78 6.69
CA GLY A 154 11.62 18.98 7.49
C GLY A 154 10.41 19.87 7.83
N GLY A 155 9.20 19.30 7.91
CA GLY A 155 7.96 20.06 8.14
C GLY A 155 7.18 20.45 6.89
N LEU A 156 7.68 20.12 5.69
CA LEU A 156 6.96 20.17 4.42
C LEU A 156 6.49 18.77 4.03
N ILE A 157 5.29 18.69 3.45
CA ILE A 157 4.76 17.43 2.91
C ILE A 157 4.50 17.62 1.42
N PHE A 158 5.26 16.89 0.61
CA PHE A 158 5.06 16.80 -0.83
C PHE A 158 4.11 15.66 -1.12
N VAL A 159 2.99 15.97 -1.78
CA VAL A 159 1.97 15.03 -2.18
C VAL A 159 1.91 15.01 -3.71
N THR A 160 2.21 13.87 -4.32
CA THR A 160 1.97 13.67 -5.75
C THR A 160 0.57 13.12 -5.93
N ILE A 161 -0.32 13.91 -6.52
CA ILE A 161 -1.69 13.50 -6.86
C ILE A 161 -1.71 12.90 -8.26
N ARG A 162 -2.56 11.92 -8.46
CA ARG A 162 -2.84 11.28 -9.74
C ARG A 162 -4.32 11.33 -10.09
N ARG A 163 -4.59 11.56 -11.37
CA ARG A 163 -5.89 11.35 -12.01
C ARG A 163 -5.65 10.79 -13.41
N GLY A 164 -6.08 9.56 -13.68
CA GLY A 164 -5.75 8.88 -14.94
C GLY A 164 -4.24 8.60 -15.05
N LEU A 165 -3.60 9.10 -16.11
CA LEU A 165 -2.14 9.08 -16.28
C LEU A 165 -1.46 10.36 -15.80
N SER A 166 -2.24 11.42 -15.59
CA SER A 166 -1.75 12.75 -15.23
C SER A 166 -1.33 12.77 -13.76
N LEU A 167 -0.16 13.36 -13.52
CA LEU A 167 0.43 13.53 -12.20
C LEU A 167 0.64 15.02 -11.93
N MET A 168 0.45 15.43 -10.69
CA MET A 168 0.74 16.80 -10.24
C MET A 168 1.37 16.75 -8.86
N GLN A 169 2.40 17.56 -8.64
CA GLN A 169 3.02 17.72 -7.35
C GLN A 169 2.35 18.85 -6.58
N CYS A 170 1.99 18.59 -5.33
CA CYS A 170 1.39 19.53 -4.42
C CYS A 170 2.25 19.65 -3.15
N LEU A 171 2.40 20.88 -2.67
CA LEU A 171 3.16 21.21 -1.47
C LEU A 171 2.19 21.62 -0.35
N LEU A 172 2.22 20.89 0.76
CA LEU A 172 1.58 21.27 2.01
C LEU A 172 2.64 21.87 2.93
N SER A 173 2.45 23.12 3.35
CA SER A 173 3.41 23.85 4.20
C SER A 173 2.77 24.43 5.46
N GLY A 174 3.60 24.79 6.44
CA GLY A 174 3.18 25.52 7.64
C GLY A 174 2.23 24.74 8.56
N GLN A 175 1.01 25.25 8.73
CA GLN A 175 0.00 24.65 9.59
C GLN A 175 -0.70 23.45 8.92
N LEU A 176 -0.77 23.43 7.59
CA LEU A 176 -1.41 22.36 6.82
C LEU A 176 -0.65 21.04 6.94
N SER A 177 0.68 21.08 7.06
CA SER A 177 1.51 19.86 7.20
C SER A 177 1.45 19.24 8.59
N LYS A 178 0.94 19.96 9.59
CA LYS A 178 0.85 19.52 10.99
C LYS A 178 -0.50 18.92 11.37
N THR A 179 -1.46 18.91 10.45
CA THR A 179 -2.80 18.38 10.73
C THR A 179 -2.81 16.88 10.77
N TYR A 180 -3.76 16.32 11.52
CA TYR A 180 -3.89 14.87 11.67
C TYR A 180 -4.01 14.20 10.30
N ASP A 181 -4.87 14.76 9.44
CA ASP A 181 -5.13 14.27 8.08
C ASP A 181 -3.88 14.26 7.19
N ALA A 182 -3.02 15.30 7.28
CA ALA A 182 -1.78 15.35 6.52
C ALA A 182 -0.74 14.36 7.06
N LEU A 183 -0.70 14.13 8.37
CA LEU A 183 0.21 13.19 9.01
C LEU A 183 -0.20 11.73 8.76
N THR A 184 -1.49 11.42 8.73
CA THR A 184 -2.02 10.07 8.46
C THR A 184 -2.25 9.79 6.97
N LEU A 185 -1.79 10.68 6.08
CA LEU A 185 -2.04 10.56 4.65
C LEU A 185 -1.39 9.30 4.05
N ASN A 186 -2.23 8.39 3.55
CA ASN A 186 -1.82 7.14 2.92
C ASN A 186 -1.93 7.23 1.38
N ARG A 187 -1.17 6.37 0.69
CA ARG A 187 -1.32 6.18 -0.77
C ARG A 187 -2.75 5.72 -1.09
N GLU A 188 -3.26 6.11 -2.25
CA GLU A 188 -4.63 5.90 -2.74
C GLU A 188 -5.75 6.68 -2.02
N THR A 189 -5.41 7.52 -1.02
CA THR A 189 -6.37 8.45 -0.41
C THR A 189 -6.92 9.41 -1.46
N ALA A 190 -8.24 9.57 -1.54
CA ALA A 190 -8.88 10.55 -2.42
C ALA A 190 -8.89 11.91 -1.72
N ILE A 191 -8.29 12.90 -2.36
CA ILE A 191 -8.05 14.23 -1.79
C ILE A 191 -8.44 15.31 -2.80
N GLU A 192 -8.92 16.42 -2.27
CA GLU A 192 -9.03 17.68 -3.00
C GLU A 192 -8.08 18.69 -2.37
N ILE A 193 -7.24 19.29 -3.21
CA ILE A 193 -6.30 20.33 -2.80
C ILE A 193 -6.64 21.61 -3.55
N ILE A 194 -6.71 22.70 -2.79
CA ILE A 194 -7.00 24.03 -3.27
C ILE A 194 -5.79 24.91 -2.98
N GLY A 195 -5.35 25.64 -3.99
CA GLY A 195 -4.17 26.49 -3.85
C GLY A 195 -3.80 27.23 -5.12
N GLU A 196 -2.57 27.71 -5.14
CA GLU A 196 -2.01 28.47 -6.25
C GLU A 196 -0.93 27.66 -6.98
N LEU A 197 -0.78 27.89 -8.29
CA LEU A 197 0.24 27.24 -9.11
C LEU A 197 1.54 28.06 -9.16
N TRP A 198 2.65 27.38 -8.93
CA TRP A 198 3.99 27.93 -8.82
C TRP A 198 4.91 27.30 -9.86
N GLU A 199 5.88 28.07 -10.34
CA GLU A 199 6.97 27.53 -11.15
C GLU A 199 7.95 26.76 -10.28
N VAL A 200 8.47 25.66 -10.81
CA VAL A 200 9.46 24.83 -10.11
C VAL A 200 10.80 25.57 -10.09
N PRO A 201 11.49 25.67 -8.93
CA PRO A 201 12.84 26.22 -8.89
C PRO A 201 13.79 25.40 -9.77
N SER A 202 14.73 26.06 -10.45
CA SER A 202 15.58 25.48 -11.52
C SER A 202 16.38 24.21 -11.19
N HIS A 203 16.49 23.85 -9.92
CA HIS A 203 17.21 22.66 -9.44
C HIS A 203 16.30 21.45 -9.18
N ALA A 204 14.98 21.66 -9.17
CA ALA A 204 13.98 20.63 -8.96
C ALA A 204 13.25 20.33 -10.28
N HIS A 205 12.62 19.16 -10.35
CA HIS A 205 11.80 18.76 -11.49
C HIS A 205 10.48 18.22 -10.96
N ALA A 206 9.38 18.82 -11.40
CA ALA A 206 8.03 18.35 -11.13
C ALA A 206 7.29 18.09 -12.46
N PRO A 207 6.24 17.26 -12.48
CA PRO A 207 5.43 17.08 -13.68
C PRO A 207 4.93 18.42 -14.23
N LEU A 208 5.13 18.67 -15.53
CA LEU A 208 4.77 19.92 -16.21
C LEU A 208 5.47 21.18 -15.67
N ASP A 209 6.63 21.04 -15.01
CA ASP A 209 7.44 22.13 -14.44
C ASP A 209 6.66 23.12 -13.54
N ARG A 210 5.61 22.60 -12.89
CA ARG A 210 4.74 23.36 -11.99
C ARG A 210 4.42 22.60 -10.71
N GLU A 211 4.23 23.35 -9.63
CA GLU A 211 3.83 22.83 -8.33
C GLU A 211 2.60 23.57 -7.80
N LEU A 212 1.71 22.84 -7.13
CA LEU A 212 0.54 23.43 -6.46
C LEU A 212 0.87 23.69 -5.00
N HIS A 213 0.98 24.95 -4.59
CA HIS A 213 1.10 25.31 -3.18
C HIS A 213 -0.29 25.37 -2.57
N ALA A 214 -0.55 24.49 -1.61
CA ALA A 214 -1.88 24.35 -1.02
C ALA A 214 -2.14 25.44 0.03
N ASP A 215 -3.34 26.03 -0.04
CA ASP A 215 -3.90 26.86 1.03
C ASP A 215 -4.87 26.04 1.89
N TYR A 216 -5.58 25.12 1.24
CA TYR A 216 -6.60 24.28 1.86
C TYR A 216 -6.58 22.89 1.21
N PHE A 217 -6.85 21.86 1.99
CA PHE A 217 -7.12 20.54 1.46
C PHE A 217 -8.23 19.87 2.24
N ARG A 218 -8.96 18.95 1.58
CA ARG A 218 -9.94 18.08 2.23
C ARG A 218 -9.75 16.65 1.77
N ILE A 219 -9.85 15.72 2.71
CA ILE A 219 -9.92 14.30 2.40
C ILE A 219 -11.36 13.97 2.01
N ILE A 220 -11.53 13.40 0.82
CA ILE A 220 -12.83 12.92 0.32
C ILE A 220 -13.07 11.49 0.80
N ALA A 221 -12.05 10.64 0.67
CA ALA A 221 -12.09 9.26 1.14
C ALA A 221 -10.70 8.80 1.58
N ALA A 222 -10.58 8.41 2.84
CA ALA A 222 -9.35 7.89 3.42
C ALA A 222 -9.05 6.47 2.90
N ALA A 223 -7.78 6.20 2.59
CA ALA A 223 -7.32 4.86 2.26
C ALA A 223 -6.76 4.14 3.49
N PRO A 224 -6.91 2.80 3.56
CA PRO A 224 -6.34 2.01 4.66
C PRO A 224 -4.81 2.09 4.67
N GLY A 225 -4.24 2.02 5.87
CA GLY A 225 -2.80 1.99 6.12
C GLY A 225 -2.38 0.68 6.79
N GLY A 226 -1.08 0.54 7.10
CA GLY A 226 -0.54 -0.66 7.76
C GLY A 226 -0.56 -1.87 6.84
N ASP A 227 -0.98 -3.03 7.34
CA ASP A 227 -1.01 -4.28 6.58
C ASP A 227 -1.98 -4.23 5.38
N ASP A 228 -3.06 -3.47 5.51
CA ASP A 228 -4.03 -3.21 4.44
C ASP A 228 -3.62 -2.07 3.49
N ALA A 229 -2.42 -1.52 3.64
CA ALA A 229 -1.92 -0.50 2.73
C ALA A 229 -1.82 -1.06 1.30
N PHE A 230 -2.12 -0.20 0.32
CA PHE A 230 -2.06 -0.53 -1.11
C PHE A 230 -0.74 -1.20 -1.53
N THR A 231 0.39 -0.76 -0.97
CA THR A 231 1.73 -1.33 -1.26
C THR A 231 1.93 -2.74 -0.74
N ASN A 232 1.26 -3.08 0.36
CA ASN A 232 1.41 -4.36 1.03
C ASN A 232 0.48 -5.40 0.42
N GLN A 233 -0.76 -5.00 0.11
CA GLN A 233 -1.72 -5.88 -0.56
C GLN A 233 -1.34 -6.16 -2.02
N VAL A 234 -0.85 -5.16 -2.75
CA VAL A 234 -0.52 -5.27 -4.18
C VAL A 234 0.89 -4.78 -4.46
N PRO A 235 1.93 -5.57 -4.09
CA PRO A 235 3.30 -5.25 -4.44
C PRO A 235 3.51 -5.27 -5.95
N VAL A 236 4.44 -4.46 -6.46
CA VAL A 236 4.69 -4.30 -7.90
C VAL A 236 5.12 -5.63 -8.55
N ASP A 237 5.93 -6.42 -7.85
CA ASP A 237 6.47 -7.70 -8.30
C ASP A 237 5.80 -8.89 -7.58
N GLY A 238 4.52 -8.74 -7.21
CA GLY A 238 3.75 -9.77 -6.53
C GLY A 238 3.48 -11.01 -7.38
N ASP A 239 3.04 -12.09 -6.73
CA ASP A 239 2.60 -13.30 -7.42
C ASP A 239 1.43 -13.00 -8.38
N THR A 240 1.48 -13.59 -9.56
CA THR A 240 0.54 -13.32 -10.65
C THR A 240 -0.91 -13.67 -10.27
N GLN A 241 -1.13 -14.75 -9.52
CA GLN A 241 -2.49 -15.12 -9.08
C GLN A 241 -3.06 -14.08 -8.11
N THR A 242 -2.24 -13.61 -7.18
CA THR A 242 -2.62 -12.57 -6.22
C THR A 242 -2.95 -11.25 -6.93
N LEU A 243 -2.10 -10.84 -7.88
CA LEU A 243 -2.31 -9.63 -8.69
C LEU A 243 -3.55 -9.70 -9.58
N LEU A 244 -3.92 -10.89 -10.05
CA LEU A 244 -5.14 -11.14 -10.83
C LEU A 244 -6.39 -11.12 -9.96
N ASN A 245 -6.35 -11.69 -8.76
CA ASN A 245 -7.46 -11.63 -7.80
C ASN A 245 -7.74 -10.18 -7.38
N LEU A 246 -6.69 -9.39 -7.14
CA LEU A 246 -6.78 -7.96 -6.79
C LEU A 246 -6.59 -7.04 -7.99
N ARG A 247 -7.00 -7.47 -9.19
CA ARG A 247 -6.78 -6.71 -10.44
C ARG A 247 -7.33 -5.28 -10.39
N HIS A 248 -8.42 -5.06 -9.68
CA HIS A 248 -9.03 -3.73 -9.50
C HIS A 248 -8.10 -2.73 -8.78
N LEU A 249 -7.20 -3.22 -7.92
CA LEU A 249 -6.12 -2.43 -7.31
C LEU A 249 -4.87 -2.44 -8.18
N THR A 250 -4.51 -3.58 -8.79
CA THR A 250 -3.34 -3.69 -9.68
C THR A 250 -3.41 -2.71 -10.86
N LEU A 251 -4.60 -2.48 -11.42
CA LEU A 251 -4.82 -1.49 -12.49
C LEU A 251 -4.55 -0.05 -12.06
N ARG A 252 -4.44 0.22 -10.76
CA ARG A 252 -4.06 1.54 -10.23
C ARG A 252 -2.57 1.75 -10.19
N HIS A 253 -1.73 0.73 -10.43
CA HIS A 253 -0.30 0.96 -10.67
C HIS A 253 -0.08 1.71 -12.00
N GLU A 254 1.08 2.35 -12.14
CA GLU A 254 1.39 3.17 -13.32
C GLU A 254 1.50 2.33 -14.59
N LYS A 255 2.29 1.25 -14.56
CA LYS A 255 2.50 0.37 -15.74
C LYS A 255 1.20 -0.29 -16.23
N PRO A 256 0.39 -0.96 -15.37
CA PRO A 256 -0.85 -1.58 -15.83
C PRO A 256 -1.87 -0.57 -16.34
N ALA A 257 -1.94 0.63 -15.75
CA ALA A 257 -2.80 1.70 -16.25
C ALA A 257 -2.36 2.21 -17.63
N ALA A 258 -1.05 2.41 -17.83
CA ALA A 258 -0.50 2.81 -19.12
C ALA A 258 -0.79 1.77 -20.20
N ILE A 259 -0.72 0.48 -19.89
CA ILE A 259 -1.08 -0.60 -20.83
C ILE A 259 -2.57 -0.51 -21.23
N MET A 260 -3.47 -0.23 -20.27
CA MET A 260 -4.89 -0.06 -20.61
C MET A 260 -5.13 1.17 -21.49
N PHE A 261 -4.39 2.26 -21.26
CA PHE A 261 -4.45 3.43 -22.11
C PHE A 261 -3.96 3.14 -23.54
N VAL A 262 -2.81 2.47 -23.69
CA VAL A 262 -2.30 2.07 -25.01
C VAL A 262 -3.30 1.16 -25.72
N ARG A 263 -3.95 0.25 -25.01
CA ARG A 263 -5.00 -0.61 -25.57
C ARG A 263 -6.16 0.21 -26.16
N ASP A 264 -6.65 1.21 -25.42
CA ASP A 264 -7.73 2.09 -25.86
C ASP A 264 -7.35 2.92 -27.09
N VAL A 265 -6.13 3.46 -27.11
CA VAL A 265 -5.60 4.21 -28.26
C VAL A 265 -5.48 3.32 -29.50
N VAL A 266 -4.98 2.09 -29.34
CA VAL A 266 -4.87 1.12 -30.46
C VAL A 266 -6.26 0.76 -30.99
N GLU A 267 -7.22 0.43 -30.12
CA GLU A 267 -8.60 0.13 -30.52
C GLU A 267 -9.24 1.31 -31.26
N SER A 268 -9.06 2.52 -30.74
CA SER A 268 -9.54 3.75 -31.35
C SER A 268 -8.91 3.99 -32.72
N ALA A 269 -7.61 3.76 -32.89
CA ALA A 269 -6.93 3.88 -34.18
C ALA A 269 -7.52 2.93 -35.23
N PHE A 270 -7.75 1.66 -34.87
CA PHE A 270 -8.42 0.70 -35.76
C PHE A 270 -9.83 1.17 -36.14
N HIS A 271 -10.62 1.63 -35.17
CA HIS A 271 -11.96 2.15 -35.43
C HIS A 271 -11.95 3.37 -36.36
N THR A 272 -10.97 4.27 -36.22
CA THR A 272 -10.81 5.44 -37.10
C THR A 272 -10.51 5.00 -38.53
N VAL A 273 -9.54 4.11 -38.73
CA VAL A 273 -9.18 3.60 -40.07
C VAL A 273 -10.37 2.88 -40.72
N TYR A 274 -11.09 2.03 -39.98
CA TYR A 274 -12.28 1.36 -40.53
C TYR A 274 -13.38 2.35 -40.94
N LYS A 275 -13.57 3.43 -40.18
CA LYS A 275 -14.52 4.49 -40.56
C LYS A 275 -14.07 5.21 -41.82
N GLU A 276 -12.78 5.54 -41.96
CA GLU A 276 -12.21 6.18 -43.15
C GLU A 276 -12.35 5.29 -44.41
N LEU A 277 -12.24 3.97 -44.24
CA LEU A 277 -12.47 2.97 -45.29
C LEU A 277 -13.95 2.67 -45.54
N ASN A 278 -14.88 3.40 -44.92
CA ASN A 278 -16.33 3.17 -44.97
C ASN A 278 -16.78 1.77 -44.52
N CYS A 279 -15.98 1.08 -43.69
CA CYS A 279 -16.38 -0.16 -43.04
C CYS A 279 -17.31 0.14 -41.86
N ARG A 280 -18.47 -0.51 -41.79
CA ARG A 280 -19.39 -0.40 -40.65
C ARG A 280 -19.09 -1.44 -39.59
N LYS A 281 -19.09 -1.03 -38.32
CA LYS A 281 -19.01 -1.95 -37.19
C LYS A 281 -20.29 -2.78 -37.15
N VAL A 282 -20.15 -4.11 -37.21
CA VAL A 282 -21.24 -5.07 -37.03
C VAL A 282 -20.96 -5.87 -35.78
N THR A 283 -21.93 -5.97 -34.89
CA THR A 283 -21.90 -6.94 -33.79
C THR A 283 -22.69 -8.15 -34.26
N THR A 284 -22.00 -9.27 -34.47
CA THR A 284 -22.68 -10.53 -34.81
C THR A 284 -23.62 -10.93 -33.67
N GLY A 285 -24.76 -11.53 -34.01
CA GLY A 285 -25.71 -12.07 -33.03
C GLY A 285 -25.07 -13.10 -32.08
N PRO A 286 -25.83 -13.59 -31.07
CA PRO A 286 -25.31 -14.58 -30.13
C PRO A 286 -24.68 -15.74 -30.90
N CYS A 287 -23.53 -16.22 -30.42
CA CYS A 287 -22.72 -17.25 -31.06
C CYS A 287 -22.91 -18.62 -30.36
N PRO A 288 -24.10 -19.28 -30.43
CA PRO A 288 -24.17 -20.71 -30.24
C PRO A 288 -23.71 -21.36 -31.55
N ASP A 289 -22.41 -21.35 -31.79
CA ASP A 289 -21.84 -22.04 -32.95
C ASP A 289 -21.76 -23.54 -32.63
N SER A 290 -22.35 -24.37 -33.48
CA SER A 290 -22.23 -25.84 -33.42
C SER A 290 -20.99 -26.37 -34.16
N GLY A 291 -20.06 -25.47 -34.52
CA GLY A 291 -18.86 -25.77 -35.29
C GLY A 291 -17.87 -26.72 -34.59
N ARG A 292 -16.99 -27.34 -35.39
CA ARG A 292 -15.97 -28.31 -34.97
C ARG A 292 -14.72 -27.67 -34.34
N GLY A 293 -14.89 -26.61 -33.56
CA GLY A 293 -13.82 -25.92 -32.83
C GLY A 293 -13.67 -26.41 -31.38
N ARG A 294 -12.64 -25.93 -30.68
CA ARG A 294 -12.60 -26.02 -29.20
C ARG A 294 -13.65 -25.07 -28.63
N LEU A 295 -14.88 -25.55 -28.54
CA LEU A 295 -16.01 -24.83 -28.00
C LEU A 295 -16.09 -25.02 -26.48
N TYR A 296 -16.42 -23.96 -25.76
CA TYR A 296 -16.81 -24.05 -24.36
C TYR A 296 -18.26 -24.55 -24.30
N PRO A 297 -18.55 -25.69 -23.65
CA PRO A 297 -19.90 -26.18 -23.56
C PRO A 297 -20.73 -25.23 -22.70
N VAL A 298 -21.70 -24.56 -23.31
CA VAL A 298 -22.68 -23.73 -22.59
C VAL A 298 -23.95 -24.57 -22.43
N GLN A 299 -24.19 -25.10 -21.24
CA GLN A 299 -25.47 -25.72 -20.92
C GLN A 299 -26.49 -24.63 -20.56
N VAL A 300 -27.35 -24.29 -21.52
CA VAL A 300 -28.52 -23.46 -21.24
C VAL A 300 -29.53 -24.33 -20.51
N ARG A 301 -29.53 -24.25 -19.17
CA ARG A 301 -30.58 -24.86 -18.36
C ARG A 301 -31.84 -24.02 -18.53
N LEU A 302 -32.70 -24.41 -19.46
CA LEU A 302 -34.07 -23.92 -19.52
C LEU A 302 -34.73 -24.30 -18.20
N LEU A 303 -34.80 -23.36 -17.25
CA LEU A 303 -35.70 -23.48 -16.12
C LEU A 303 -37.10 -23.67 -16.73
N ARG A 304 -37.73 -24.81 -16.47
CA ARG A 304 -39.13 -25.04 -16.87
C ARG A 304 -39.93 -23.87 -16.33
N ARG A 305 -40.67 -23.22 -17.24
CA ARG A 305 -41.54 -22.08 -16.93
C ARG A 305 -42.55 -22.43 -15.83
N ASP A 306 -42.86 -23.72 -15.70
CA ASP A 306 -43.75 -24.34 -14.72
C ASP A 306 -43.35 -24.17 -13.24
N LEU A 307 -42.13 -23.68 -12.95
CA LEU A 307 -41.64 -23.43 -11.58
C LEU A 307 -41.49 -21.93 -11.25
N LEU A 308 -41.82 -21.04 -12.18
CA LEU A 308 -41.88 -19.61 -11.91
C LEU A 308 -43.34 -19.24 -11.57
N PRO A 309 -43.61 -18.51 -10.47
CA PRO A 309 -44.94 -17.96 -10.25
C PRO A 309 -45.32 -17.06 -11.44
N ASP A 310 -46.56 -17.19 -11.90
CA ASP A 310 -47.07 -16.46 -13.06
C ASP A 310 -46.77 -14.96 -12.92
N PRO A 311 -46.24 -14.30 -13.97
CA PRO A 311 -45.98 -12.87 -13.91
C PRO A 311 -47.32 -12.16 -13.75
N VAL A 312 -47.43 -11.34 -12.70
CA VAL A 312 -48.57 -10.44 -12.49
C VAL A 312 -48.69 -9.55 -13.72
N GLU A 313 -49.78 -9.75 -14.45
CA GLU A 313 -50.16 -9.03 -15.66
C GLU A 313 -50.44 -7.57 -15.29
N SER A 314 -49.40 -6.74 -15.28
CA SER A 314 -49.56 -5.29 -15.29
C SER A 314 -49.69 -4.86 -16.74
N ALA A 315 -50.92 -4.58 -17.13
CA ALA A 315 -51.29 -4.06 -18.44
C ALA A 315 -50.54 -2.75 -18.74
N ILE A 316 -49.68 -2.76 -19.75
CA ILE A 316 -49.28 -1.57 -20.49
C ILE A 316 -49.80 -1.78 -21.92
N PRO A 317 -50.84 -1.06 -22.37
CA PRO A 317 -51.28 -1.12 -23.76
C PRO A 317 -50.40 -0.18 -24.59
N GLY A 318 -49.83 -0.67 -25.69
CA GLY A 318 -49.06 0.17 -26.60
C GLY A 318 -48.48 -0.63 -27.75
N ASP A 319 -49.19 -0.60 -28.88
CA ASP A 319 -48.83 -1.20 -30.16
C ASP A 319 -47.41 -0.83 -30.61
N CYS A 320 -46.60 -1.83 -30.96
CA CYS A 320 -45.42 -1.66 -31.77
C CYS A 320 -45.54 -2.56 -33.01
N SER A 321 -46.03 -1.97 -34.10
CA SER A 321 -45.97 -2.55 -35.45
C SER A 321 -44.51 -2.81 -35.88
N PRO A 322 -44.23 -3.85 -36.68
CA PRO A 322 -42.89 -4.14 -37.16
C PRO A 322 -42.48 -3.14 -38.25
N CYS A 323 -41.53 -2.25 -37.94
CA CYS A 323 -40.83 -1.48 -38.96
C CYS A 323 -39.86 -2.41 -39.72
N SER A 324 -40.24 -2.72 -40.94
CA SER A 324 -39.34 -3.21 -41.99
C SER A 324 -38.30 -2.14 -42.35
N TRP A 325 -37.02 -2.51 -42.23
CA TRP A 325 -35.90 -1.99 -43.02
C TRP A 325 -34.93 -3.15 -43.28
#